data_AF-A0AA88W091-F1
#
_entry.id   AF-A0AA88W091-F1
#
_cell.length_a   1.000
_cell.length_b   1.000
_cell.length_c   1.000
_cell.angle_alpha   90.00
_cell.angle_beta   90.00
_cell.angle_gamma   90.00
#
_symmetry.space_group_name_H-M   'P 1'
#
loop_
_entity.id
_entity.type
_entity.pdbx_description
1 polymer ?
#
loop_
_entity_poly.entity_id
_entity_poly.type
_entity_poly.pdbx_seq_one_letter_code
_entity_poly.pdbx_strand_id
1 'polypeptide(L)'
;MGDGSDPCAEVSLQPLPEYSIPSDGVTMTCITCTDRGHVFLAGRDGHVYELQYTTGSGWNKRCRKVCLTAGVGSVISRMQSRYLNSALKPYQ
;
A
#
# COMPACT_ATOMS: atom_id res chain seq x y z
N MET A 1 15.56 -14.65 30.59
CA MET A 1 15.12 -13.25 30.67
C MET A 1 13.89 -13.15 29.78
N GLY A 2 12.70 -13.05 30.37
CA GLY A 2 11.45 -12.92 29.60
C GLY A 2 11.40 -11.52 29.00
N ASP A 3 11.02 -11.43 27.74
CA ASP A 3 10.74 -10.17 27.09
C ASP A 3 9.52 -9.53 27.78
N GLY A 4 9.71 -8.36 28.38
CA GLY A 4 8.68 -7.61 29.10
C GLY A 4 7.60 -7.02 28.19
N SER A 5 7.05 -7.82 27.29
CA SER A 5 5.81 -7.49 26.59
C SER A 5 4.65 -8.05 27.41
N ASP A 6 4.05 -7.18 28.22
CA ASP A 6 2.83 -7.52 28.93
C ASP A 6 1.77 -7.90 27.87
N PRO A 7 1.22 -9.13 27.90
CA PRO A 7 0.23 -9.58 26.91
C PRO A 7 -1.09 -8.79 26.99
N CYS A 8 -1.23 -7.92 28.00
CA CYS A 8 -2.36 -7.05 28.25
C CYS A 8 -1.99 -5.56 28.10
N ALA A 9 -1.05 -5.23 27.21
CA ALA A 9 -0.76 -3.84 26.88
C ALA A 9 -2.02 -3.14 26.34
N GLU A 10 -2.27 -1.92 26.81
CA GLU A 10 -3.40 -1.10 26.37
C GLU A 10 -3.23 -0.68 24.92
N VAL A 11 -4.25 -0.90 24.08
CA VAL A 11 -4.27 -0.51 22.67
C VAL A 11 -5.24 0.65 22.49
N SER A 12 -4.73 1.80 22.07
CA SER A 12 -5.56 2.95 21.69
C SER A 12 -5.77 2.99 20.17
N LEU A 13 -7.00 3.27 19.75
CA LEU A 13 -7.37 3.39 18.34
C LEU A 13 -7.87 4.80 18.07
N GLN A 14 -7.35 5.41 17.01
CA GLN A 14 -7.82 6.71 16.53
C GLN A 14 -8.49 6.56 15.16
N PRO A 15 -9.74 7.02 14.98
CA PRO A 15 -10.38 7.00 13.69
C PRO A 15 -9.70 8.00 12.75
N LEU A 16 -9.35 7.53 11.55
CA LEU A 16 -8.70 8.33 10.51
C LEU A 16 -9.63 8.41 9.28
N PRO A 17 -10.70 9.22 9.31
CA PRO A 17 -11.72 9.26 8.25
C PRO A 17 -11.16 9.72 6.89
N GLU A 18 -10.08 10.50 6.89
CA GLU A 18 -9.39 10.92 5.68
C GLU A 18 -8.66 9.77 4.97
N TYR A 19 -8.48 8.64 5.67
CA TYR A 19 -7.83 7.44 5.17
C TYR A 19 -8.82 6.33 4.79
N SER A 20 -10.04 6.74 4.43
CA SER A 20 -11.08 5.83 3.94
C SER A 20 -11.22 5.92 2.43
N ILE A 21 -11.36 4.75 1.79
CA ILE A 21 -11.65 4.61 0.36
C ILE A 21 -12.83 3.67 0.15
N PRO A 22 -13.73 3.96 -0.80
CA PRO A 22 -14.79 3.03 -1.16
C PRO A 22 -14.21 1.77 -1.82
N SER A 23 -14.88 0.64 -1.63
CA SER A 23 -14.51 -0.62 -2.27
C SER A 23 -15.04 -0.77 -3.70
N ASP A 24 -15.74 0.23 -4.23
CA ASP A 24 -16.34 0.28 -5.56
C ASP A 24 -17.26 -0.91 -5.89
N GLY A 25 -17.93 -1.47 -4.88
CA GLY A 25 -18.80 -2.65 -5.04
C GLY A 25 -18.07 -3.99 -5.10
N VAL A 26 -16.73 -3.99 -4.99
CA VAL A 26 -15.93 -5.22 -4.95
C VAL A 26 -15.71 -5.64 -3.50
N THR A 27 -16.02 -6.88 -3.15
CA THR A 27 -15.66 -7.42 -1.83
C THR A 27 -14.17 -7.73 -1.78
N MET A 28 -13.43 -7.11 -0.87
CA MET A 28 -12.02 -7.45 -0.64
C MET A 28 -11.95 -8.78 0.13
N THR A 29 -11.20 -9.74 -0.41
CA THR A 29 -11.05 -11.09 0.15
C THR A 29 -9.73 -11.29 0.88
N CYS A 30 -8.69 -10.53 0.52
CA CYS A 30 -7.37 -10.62 1.13
C CYS A 30 -6.73 -9.25 1.28
N ILE A 31 -5.94 -9.10 2.33
CA ILE A 31 -5.15 -7.90 2.63
C ILE A 31 -3.73 -8.33 2.97
N THR A 32 -2.73 -7.67 2.40
CA THR A 32 -1.32 -7.92 2.73
C THR A 32 -0.54 -6.61 2.72
N CYS A 33 0.57 -6.58 3.44
CA CYS A 33 1.44 -5.41 3.51
C CYS A 33 2.91 -5.79 3.29
N THR A 34 3.71 -4.80 2.91
CA THR A 34 5.17 -4.95 2.79
C THR A 34 5.86 -4.31 3.98
N ASP A 35 7.12 -4.71 4.19
CA ASP A 35 8.08 -4.07 5.09
C ASP A 35 8.24 -2.56 4.85
N ARG A 36 7.98 -2.11 3.62
CA ARG A 36 8.00 -0.68 3.24
C ARG A 36 6.69 0.06 3.52
N GLY A 37 5.67 -0.60 4.07
CA GLY A 37 4.37 0.00 4.37
C GLY A 37 3.41 0.07 3.19
N HIS A 38 3.64 -0.66 2.11
CA HIS A 38 2.64 -0.74 1.03
C HIS A 38 1.52 -1.68 1.45
N VAL A 39 0.28 -1.33 1.14
CA VAL A 39 -0.89 -2.16 1.44
C VAL A 39 -1.53 -2.61 0.13
N PHE A 40 -1.72 -3.93 0.00
CA PHE A 40 -2.36 -4.56 -1.15
C PHE A 40 -3.64 -5.26 -0.74
N LEU A 41 -4.63 -5.21 -1.62
CA LEU A 41 -5.95 -5.79 -1.45
C LEU A 41 -6.24 -6.69 -2.64
N ALA A 42 -6.83 -7.85 -2.40
CA ALA A 42 -7.38 -8.70 -3.46
C ALA A 42 -8.90 -8.62 -3.41
N GLY A 43 -9.54 -8.41 -4.55
CA GLY A 43 -10.99 -8.42 -4.70
C GLY A 43 -11.52 -9.78 -5.14
N ARG A 44 -12.79 -10.04 -4.81
CA ARG A 44 -13.54 -11.23 -5.29
C ARG A 44 -13.72 -11.26 -6.81
N ASP A 45 -13.54 -10.12 -7.46
CA ASP A 45 -13.48 -9.96 -8.91
C ASP A 45 -12.20 -10.54 -9.53
N GLY A 46 -11.24 -11.00 -8.72
CA GLY A 46 -9.95 -11.51 -9.19
C GLY A 46 -8.92 -10.41 -9.44
N HIS A 47 -9.22 -9.16 -9.06
CA HIS A 47 -8.32 -8.04 -9.25
C HIS A 47 -7.49 -7.75 -7.98
N VAL A 48 -6.24 -7.34 -8.19
CA VAL A 48 -5.36 -6.84 -7.13
C VAL A 48 -5.33 -5.31 -7.16
N TYR A 49 -5.43 -4.72 -5.98
CA TYR A 49 -5.45 -3.28 -5.74
C TYR A 49 -4.32 -2.87 -4.80
N GLU A 50 -3.68 -1.73 -5.05
CA GLU A 50 -2.78 -1.06 -4.11
C GLU A 50 -3.55 0.07 -3.42
N LEU A 51 -3.49 0.09 -2.09
CA LEU A 51 -3.95 1.22 -1.27
C LEU A 51 -2.76 2.16 -1.07
N GLN A 52 -2.81 3.30 -1.75
CA GLN A 52 -1.83 4.36 -1.62
C GLN A 52 -2.33 5.40 -0.64
N TYR A 53 -1.55 5.67 0.39
CA TYR A 53 -1.85 6.68 1.40
C TYR A 53 -0.71 7.69 1.51
N THR A 54 -1.04 8.96 1.72
CA THR A 54 -0.07 10.05 1.83
C THR A 54 -0.39 10.92 3.05
N THR A 55 0.66 11.43 3.68
CA THR A 55 0.57 12.36 4.83
C THR A 55 0.38 13.82 4.40
N GLY A 56 0.43 14.10 3.09
CA GLY A 56 0.33 15.45 2.55
C GLY A 56 -1.10 15.96 2.48
N SER A 57 -1.35 17.15 3.03
CA SER A 57 -2.61 17.88 2.90
C SER A 57 -2.62 18.73 1.61
N GLY A 58 -2.66 18.07 0.46
CA GLY A 58 -2.87 18.74 -0.83
C GLY A 58 -4.36 18.79 -1.21
N TRP A 59 -4.66 19.32 -2.40
CA TRP A 59 -5.97 19.19 -3.05
C TRP A 59 -6.32 17.72 -3.36
N ASN A 60 -5.33 16.84 -3.33
CA ASN A 60 -5.48 15.41 -3.60
C ASN A 60 -5.96 14.65 -2.36
N LYS A 61 -6.83 13.64 -2.57
CA LYS A 61 -7.27 12.72 -1.52
C LYS A 61 -6.05 12.04 -0.86
N ARG A 62 -6.05 11.94 0.47
CA ARG A 62 -4.98 11.29 1.26
C ARG A 62 -4.92 9.78 1.07
N CYS A 63 -6.01 9.16 0.59
CA CYS A 63 -6.04 7.75 0.25
C CYS A 63 -6.61 7.52 -1.14
N ARG A 64 -6.00 6.58 -1.86
CA ARG A 64 -6.37 6.18 -3.22
C ARG A 64 -6.26 4.66 -3.38
N LYS A 65 -7.28 4.09 -4.00
CA LYS A 65 -7.28 2.71 -4.50
C LYS A 65 -6.78 2.70 -5.94
N VAL A 66 -5.81 1.84 -6.25
CA VAL A 66 -5.28 1.69 -7.61
C VAL A 66 -5.41 0.23 -8.03
N CYS A 67 -6.17 -0.06 -9.09
CA CYS A 67 -6.24 -1.40 -9.66
C CYS A 67 -4.96 -1.70 -10.44
N LEU A 68 -4.19 -2.68 -9.98
CA LEU A 68 -2.92 -3.07 -10.61
C LEU A 68 -3.11 -4.08 -11.74
N THR A 69 -4.23 -4.79 -11.72
CA THR A 69 -4.54 -5.85 -12.70
C THR A 69 -5.28 -5.32 -13.93
N ALA A 70 -5.98 -4.18 -13.82
CA ALA A 70 -6.60 -3.50 -14.95
C ALA A 70 -5.59 -2.88 -15.94
N GLY A 71 -4.32 -2.74 -15.54
CA GLY A 71 -3.25 -2.19 -16.37
C GLY A 71 -1.94 -2.92 -16.16
N VAL A 72 -1.78 -4.10 -16.78
CA VAL A 72 -0.56 -4.91 -16.74
C VAL A 72 0.69 -4.14 -17.24
N GLY A 73 0.52 -2.96 -17.86
CA GLY A 73 1.61 -2.05 -18.24
C GLY A 73 2.34 -1.35 -17.09
N SER A 74 1.74 -1.22 -15.90
CA SER A 74 2.34 -0.39 -14.81
C SER A 74 3.32 -1.15 -13.92
N VAL A 75 3.19 -2.48 -13.79
CA VAL A 75 4.07 -3.29 -12.95
C VAL A 75 5.43 -3.52 -13.62
N ILE A 76 5.45 -3.58 -14.96
CA ILE A 76 6.71 -3.70 -15.74
C ILE A 76 7.45 -2.35 -15.77
N SER A 77 6.75 -1.22 -15.83
CA SER A 77 7.38 0.11 -15.82
C SER A 77 8.15 0.40 -14.52
N ARG A 78 7.65 -0.05 -13.35
CA ARG A 78 8.32 0.18 -12.06
C ARG A 78 9.56 -0.68 -11.85
N MET A 79 9.64 -1.85 -12.49
CA MET A 79 10.83 -2.71 -12.47
C MET A 79 11.92 -2.21 -13.44
N GLN A 80 11.54 -1.67 -14.60
CA GLN A 80 12.50 -1.09 -15.55
C GLN A 80 13.15 0.20 -15.02
N SER A 81 12.40 1.04 -14.30
CA SER A 81 12.96 2.28 -13.73
C SER A 81 13.98 2.04 -12.60
N ARG A 82 13.85 0.95 -11.83
CA ARG A 82 14.79 0.62 -10.74
C ARG A 82 16.12 0.05 -11.26
N TYR A 83 16.10 -0.76 -12.30
CA TYR A 83 17.33 -1.29 -12.91
C TYR A 83 18.11 -0.23 -13.69
N LEU A 84 17.42 0.67 -14.40
CA LEU A 84 18.09 1.76 -15.12
C LEU A 84 18.69 2.81 -14.17
N ASN A 85 18.03 3.12 -13.04
CA ASN A 85 18.60 4.04 -12.04
C ASN A 85 19.78 3.44 -11.25
N SER A 86 19.86 2.11 -11.09
CA SER A 86 21.03 1.47 -10.48
C SER A 86 22.23 1.36 -11.43
N ALA A 87 22.01 1.37 -12.75
CA ALA A 87 23.08 1.34 -13.74
C ALA A 87 23.69 2.73 -14.05
N LEU A 88 23.07 3.81 -13.57
CA LEU A 88 23.48 5.20 -13.84
C LEU A 88 24.13 5.91 -12.65
N LYS A 89 24.53 5.20 -11.60
CA LYS A 89 25.53 5.73 -10.65
C LYS A 89 26.90 5.27 -11.10
N PRO A 90 27.64 6.04 -11.92
CA PRO A 90 29.04 5.78 -12.11
C PRO A 90 29.74 5.83 -10.75
N TYR A 91 30.64 4.88 -10.59
CA TYR A 91 31.68 4.83 -9.59
C TYR A 91 32.35 6.20 -9.43
N GLN A 92 32.03 6.88 -8.33
CA GLN A 92 32.81 7.97 -7.72
C GLN A 92 32.74 7.75 -6.21
#